data_AF-A0A930YWH1-F1
#
_entry.id   AF-A0A930YWH1-F1
#
_cell.length_a   1.000
_cell.length_b   1.000
_cell.length_c   1.000
_cell.angle_alpha   90.00
_cell.angle_beta   90.00
_cell.angle_gamma   90.00
#
_symmetry.space_group_name_H-M   'P 1'
#
loop_
_entity.id
_entity.type
_entity.pdbx_description
1 polymer ?
#
loop_
_entity_poly.entity_id
_entity_poly.type
_entity_poly.pdbx_seq_one_letter_code
_entity_poly.pdbx_strand_id
1 'polypeptide(L)'
;MSRGRKITINSEIDKSQKLFFENVGFYMSIINKELGKKYSPEPLANFIKIAGGFAFKTSSYKKSGIPIIRISDFNNERIDLSSCVFYDEDASLQKFLLEEGDIIICLTGGTIAKLGIVQGGLGKIYLNQRVGKFEVLDENIFEKEYVYWLAKSVANTIKNLAWGAAIPNVSPKQIEKIKVSIPPKDIQIGIISFLNDLKNEDFKREFYFDPEIEKHILDLHESSKTTNILSYELTHQLSLISQLRQAFLREAMQGTLVSNETSDGKTGADLLAEIKAKKEQLIKDKKIKKGKQLPPISEEEIPFEIPEELSFIRLGEICKVEKGKIGIQRAEKSGSIPLVVTSEERQSHNEIHFDGPSVIIPLVSSTGHGHASMKRIHYQEGSFAVGNILGCIQTYLPAFFNMKFLFHYLDTYKQTFFVEKMKGAANVSLKLSSIEETPIPLIRKEIQDKYEELILHLENLEASVKESQNYNAQLLQQVLREALEGKEERKEVLTLVAEDELKYNTQT
;
A
#
# COMPACT_ATOMS: atom_id res chain seq x y z
N MET A 1 6.79 22.32 -21.21
CA MET A 1 5.89 21.80 -22.25
C MET A 1 5.03 20.70 -21.67
N SER A 2 3.71 20.92 -21.67
CA SER A 2 2.69 20.03 -21.09
C SER A 2 2.65 18.67 -21.77
N ARG A 3 2.94 17.60 -21.02
CA ARG A 3 2.44 16.27 -21.34
C ARG A 3 1.18 16.03 -20.51
N GLY A 4 0.09 16.67 -20.93
CA GLY A 4 -1.24 16.21 -20.54
C GLY A 4 -1.36 14.75 -20.98
N ARG A 5 -1.44 13.83 -20.00
CA ARG A 5 -1.79 12.44 -20.29
C ARG A 5 -3.18 12.48 -20.92
N LYS A 6 -3.26 12.20 -22.23
CA LYS A 6 -4.49 11.73 -22.85
C LYS A 6 -4.85 10.43 -22.12
N ILE A 7 -5.72 10.53 -21.11
CA ILE A 7 -6.50 9.39 -20.65
C ILE A 7 -7.24 8.93 -21.90
N THR A 8 -6.75 7.82 -22.47
CA THR A 8 -7.26 7.29 -23.73
C THR A 8 -8.55 6.56 -23.39
N ILE A 9 -9.58 6.64 -24.23
CA ILE A 9 -10.91 6.01 -24.01
C ILE A 9 -10.78 4.53 -23.56
N ASN A 10 -9.80 3.80 -24.10
CA ASN A 10 -9.48 2.42 -23.67
C ASN A 10 -9.12 2.29 -22.18
N SER A 11 -8.49 3.30 -21.58
CA SER A 11 -8.11 3.30 -20.17
C SER A 11 -9.28 3.56 -19.21
N GLU A 12 -10.40 4.12 -19.69
CA GLU A 12 -11.62 4.28 -18.90
C GLU A 12 -12.48 3.02 -18.95
N ILE A 13 -12.60 2.40 -20.14
CA ILE A 13 -13.27 1.11 -20.32
C ILE A 13 -12.57 0.02 -19.49
N ASP A 14 -11.23 -0.04 -19.51
CA ASP A 14 -10.46 -0.98 -18.69
C ASP A 14 -10.67 -0.77 -17.18
N LYS A 15 -10.88 0.48 -16.73
CA LYS A 15 -11.16 0.80 -15.33
C LYS A 15 -12.58 0.40 -14.91
N SER A 16 -13.58 0.66 -15.75
CA SER A 16 -14.96 0.28 -15.48
C SER A 16 -15.12 -1.24 -15.42
N GLN A 17 -14.55 -1.97 -16.39
CA GLN A 17 -14.57 -3.44 -16.37
C GLN A 17 -13.84 -4.01 -15.16
N LYS A 18 -12.70 -3.41 -14.77
CA LYS A 18 -11.99 -3.81 -13.55
C LYS A 18 -12.86 -3.65 -12.30
N LEU A 19 -13.51 -2.50 -12.15
CA LEU A 19 -14.43 -2.24 -11.04
C LEU A 19 -15.59 -3.25 -11.02
N PHE A 20 -16.17 -3.54 -12.18
CA PHE A 20 -17.20 -4.56 -12.32
C PHE A 20 -16.71 -5.92 -11.79
N PHE A 21 -15.54 -6.42 -12.21
CA PHE A 21 -15.05 -7.72 -11.76
C PHE A 21 -14.68 -7.78 -10.27
N GLU A 22 -14.31 -6.65 -9.68
CA GLU A 22 -14.07 -6.53 -8.23
C GLU A 22 -15.37 -6.67 -7.44
N ASN A 23 -16.52 -6.26 -8.01
CA ASN A 23 -17.81 -6.21 -7.32
C ASN A 23 -18.81 -7.29 -7.78
N VAL A 24 -18.63 -7.95 -8.92
CA VAL A 24 -19.66 -8.85 -9.49
C VAL A 24 -20.00 -10.05 -8.61
N GLY A 25 -19.03 -10.58 -7.85
CA GLY A 25 -19.30 -11.64 -6.87
C GLY A 25 -20.25 -11.17 -5.76
N PHE A 26 -20.16 -9.90 -5.39
CA PHE A 26 -21.05 -9.26 -4.43
C PHE A 26 -22.45 -9.04 -5.03
N TYR A 27 -22.54 -8.52 -6.26
CA TYR A 27 -23.83 -8.37 -6.97
C TYR A 27 -24.56 -9.71 -7.07
N MET A 28 -23.85 -10.77 -7.46
CA MET A 28 -24.42 -12.12 -7.52
C MET A 28 -24.83 -12.68 -6.16
N SER A 29 -24.16 -12.27 -5.07
CA SER A 29 -24.58 -12.67 -3.72
C SER A 29 -25.94 -12.06 -3.36
N ILE A 30 -26.18 -10.80 -3.75
CA ILE A 30 -27.49 -10.13 -3.58
C ILE A 30 -28.55 -10.80 -4.44
N ILE A 31 -28.25 -11.03 -5.73
CA ILE A 31 -29.15 -11.74 -6.65
C ILE A 31 -29.57 -13.08 -6.03
N ASN A 32 -28.61 -13.87 -5.56
CA ASN A 32 -28.88 -15.18 -4.98
C ASN A 32 -29.68 -15.08 -3.66
N LYS A 33 -29.43 -14.08 -2.81
CA LYS A 33 -30.21 -13.85 -1.57
C LYS A 33 -31.68 -13.57 -1.90
N GLU A 34 -31.94 -12.66 -2.84
CA GLU A 34 -33.29 -12.27 -3.22
C GLU A 34 -34.03 -13.38 -3.99
N LEU A 35 -33.36 -14.04 -4.93
CA LEU A 35 -33.92 -15.22 -5.59
C LEU A 35 -34.17 -16.36 -4.61
N GLY A 36 -33.38 -16.47 -3.53
CA GLY A 36 -33.58 -17.43 -2.44
C GLY A 36 -34.92 -17.33 -1.72
N LYS A 37 -35.59 -16.17 -1.82
CA LYS A 37 -36.96 -15.99 -1.30
C LYS A 37 -38.01 -16.69 -2.17
N LYS A 38 -37.72 -16.88 -3.45
CA LYS A 38 -38.62 -17.53 -4.44
C LYS A 38 -38.21 -18.98 -4.73
N TYR A 39 -36.90 -19.27 -4.72
CA TYR A 39 -36.31 -20.57 -5.05
C TYR A 39 -35.50 -21.07 -3.86
N SER A 40 -35.86 -22.24 -3.32
CA SER A 40 -35.22 -22.78 -2.12
C SER A 40 -33.71 -23.01 -2.33
N PRO A 41 -32.83 -22.54 -1.43
CA PRO A 41 -31.40 -22.82 -1.51
C PRO A 41 -31.10 -24.31 -1.30
N GLU A 42 -30.37 -24.90 -2.23
CA GLU A 42 -29.98 -26.31 -2.23
C GLU A 42 -28.45 -26.47 -2.32
N PRO A 43 -27.86 -27.56 -1.81
CA PRO A 43 -26.43 -27.81 -1.94
C PRO A 43 -25.98 -27.82 -3.40
N LEU A 44 -24.87 -27.14 -3.70
CA LEU A 44 -24.26 -27.10 -5.03
C LEU A 44 -24.02 -28.52 -5.60
N ALA A 45 -23.72 -29.49 -4.73
CA ALA A 45 -23.54 -30.91 -5.05
C ALA A 45 -24.71 -31.55 -5.82
N ASN A 46 -25.93 -31.03 -5.69
CA ASN A 46 -27.10 -31.52 -6.42
C ASN A 46 -27.04 -31.20 -7.92
N PHE A 47 -26.21 -30.22 -8.29
CA PHE A 47 -26.22 -29.59 -9.61
C PHE A 47 -24.85 -29.56 -10.27
N ILE A 48 -23.80 -29.40 -9.47
CA ILE A 48 -22.43 -29.20 -9.92
C ILE A 48 -21.49 -30.03 -9.04
N LYS A 49 -20.58 -30.73 -9.71
CA LYS A 49 -19.44 -31.41 -9.09
C LYS A 49 -18.18 -30.59 -9.31
N ILE A 50 -17.30 -30.53 -8.32
CA ILE A 50 -16.01 -29.87 -8.45
C ILE A 50 -14.96 -30.94 -8.77
N ALA A 51 -14.63 -31.09 -10.06
CA ALA A 51 -13.61 -32.04 -10.50
C ALA A 51 -12.21 -31.54 -10.14
N GLY A 52 -11.42 -32.41 -9.50
CA GLY A 52 -10.01 -32.13 -9.18
C GLY A 52 -9.07 -32.54 -10.31
N GLY A 53 -7.99 -31.77 -10.47
CA GLY A 53 -6.95 -32.08 -11.46
C GLY A 53 -5.92 -33.12 -11.04
N PHE A 54 -4.93 -33.34 -11.91
CA PHE A 54 -3.86 -34.31 -11.73
C PHE A 54 -2.63 -33.70 -11.05
N ALA A 55 -1.94 -34.51 -10.22
CA ALA A 55 -0.75 -34.10 -9.49
C ALA A 55 0.54 -34.23 -10.33
N PHE A 56 0.76 -33.27 -11.23
CA PHE A 56 1.96 -33.23 -12.06
C PHE A 56 3.22 -32.95 -11.23
N LYS A 57 4.24 -33.81 -11.36
CA LYS A 57 5.55 -33.61 -10.70
C LYS A 57 6.35 -32.54 -11.44
N THR A 58 6.89 -31.57 -10.71
CA THR A 58 7.73 -30.50 -11.27
C THR A 58 8.93 -31.03 -12.04
N SER A 59 9.52 -32.14 -11.60
CA SER A 59 10.63 -32.82 -12.29
C SER A 59 10.29 -33.30 -13.69
N SER A 60 9.01 -33.42 -14.02
CA SER A 60 8.50 -33.93 -15.29
C SER A 60 8.00 -32.81 -16.21
N TYR A 61 8.15 -31.54 -15.83
CA TYR A 61 7.77 -30.42 -16.67
C TYR A 61 8.65 -30.32 -17.91
N LYS A 62 8.02 -29.99 -19.03
CA LYS A 62 8.66 -29.81 -20.32
C LYS A 62 8.48 -28.40 -20.86
N LYS A 63 9.27 -28.08 -21.90
CA LYS A 63 9.20 -26.83 -22.66
C LYS A 63 8.20 -26.88 -23.82
N SER A 64 7.64 -28.06 -24.13
CA SER A 64 6.66 -28.29 -25.18
C SER A 64 5.79 -29.51 -24.85
N GLY A 65 4.60 -29.58 -25.47
CA GLY A 65 3.59 -30.63 -25.22
C GLY A 65 2.21 -30.02 -25.00
N ILE A 66 1.40 -30.68 -24.18
CA ILE A 66 0.11 -30.16 -23.71
C ILE A 66 0.37 -29.26 -22.49
N PRO A 67 -0.09 -28.00 -22.48
CA PRO A 67 0.08 -27.09 -21.35
C PRO A 67 -0.68 -27.59 -20.11
N ILE A 68 -0.05 -27.44 -18.94
CA ILE A 68 -0.68 -27.68 -17.63
C ILE A 68 -1.14 -26.33 -17.07
N ILE A 69 -2.44 -26.18 -16.78
CA ILE A 69 -2.97 -24.95 -16.18
C ILE A 69 -2.54 -24.84 -14.71
N ARG A 70 -1.91 -23.73 -14.31
CA ARG A 70 -1.59 -23.45 -12.91
C ARG A 70 -2.37 -22.25 -12.41
N ILE A 71 -2.38 -22.07 -11.09
CA ILE A 71 -3.08 -20.95 -10.41
C ILE A 71 -2.59 -19.55 -10.83
N SER A 72 -1.40 -19.46 -11.45
CA SER A 72 -0.84 -18.23 -12.03
C SER A 72 -1.37 -17.92 -13.43
N ASP A 73 -1.84 -18.93 -14.16
CA ASP A 73 -2.01 -18.89 -15.62
C ASP A 73 -3.42 -18.45 -16.03
N PHE A 74 -4.26 -17.97 -15.10
CA PHE A 74 -5.60 -17.50 -15.42
C PHE A 74 -6.05 -16.41 -14.44
N ASN A 75 -6.88 -15.47 -14.90
CA ASN A 75 -7.48 -14.43 -14.07
C ASN A 75 -8.83 -13.96 -14.64
N ASN A 76 -9.85 -13.91 -13.80
CA ASN A 76 -11.23 -13.57 -14.17
C ASN A 76 -11.75 -14.46 -15.30
N GLU A 77 -12.01 -13.90 -16.47
CA GLU A 77 -12.56 -14.64 -17.61
C GLU A 77 -11.47 -15.16 -18.55
N ARG A 78 -10.18 -14.96 -18.24
CA ARG A 78 -9.07 -15.20 -19.18
C ARG A 78 -8.05 -16.21 -18.68
N ILE A 79 -7.64 -17.12 -19.56
CA ILE A 79 -6.43 -17.94 -19.41
C ILE A 79 -5.30 -17.29 -20.19
N ASP A 80 -4.11 -17.27 -19.59
CA ASP A 80 -2.85 -16.82 -20.18
C ASP A 80 -1.80 -17.92 -20.07
N LEU A 81 -1.53 -18.57 -21.20
CA LEU A 81 -0.56 -19.66 -21.31
C LEU A 81 0.86 -19.19 -21.66
N SER A 82 1.12 -17.88 -21.71
CA SER A 82 2.44 -17.33 -22.12
C SER A 82 3.62 -17.83 -21.28
N SER A 83 3.37 -18.16 -20.01
CA SER A 83 4.38 -18.65 -19.06
C SER A 83 4.12 -20.08 -18.58
N CYS A 84 3.25 -20.82 -19.27
CA CYS A 84 2.85 -22.16 -18.85
C CYS A 84 3.97 -23.20 -18.98
N VAL A 85 3.79 -24.33 -18.31
CA VAL A 85 4.65 -25.51 -18.39
C VAL A 85 3.90 -26.64 -19.06
N PHE A 86 4.63 -27.54 -19.70
CA PHE A 86 4.03 -28.56 -20.56
C PHE A 86 4.24 -29.97 -20.02
N TYR A 87 3.38 -30.88 -20.47
CA TYR A 87 3.47 -32.32 -20.27
C TYR A 87 3.27 -33.05 -21.60
N ASP A 88 3.79 -34.27 -21.71
CA ASP A 88 3.49 -35.10 -22.88
C ASP A 88 2.01 -35.45 -22.93
N GLU A 89 1.51 -35.70 -24.13
CA GLU A 89 0.19 -36.31 -24.26
C GLU A 89 0.23 -37.74 -23.71
N ASP A 90 -0.65 -38.03 -22.76
CA ASP A 90 -0.80 -39.34 -22.12
C ASP A 90 -2.28 -39.76 -22.15
N ALA A 91 -2.55 -40.92 -22.71
CA ALA A 91 -3.90 -41.48 -22.80
C ALA A 91 -4.55 -41.70 -21.42
N SER A 92 -3.76 -41.97 -20.38
CA SER A 92 -4.25 -42.12 -19.00
C SER A 92 -4.72 -40.80 -18.38
N LEU A 93 -4.31 -39.66 -18.95
CA LEU A 93 -4.63 -38.33 -18.46
C LEU A 93 -5.79 -37.65 -19.20
N GLN A 94 -6.44 -38.34 -20.16
CA GLN A 94 -7.53 -37.77 -20.97
C GLN A 94 -8.66 -37.16 -20.13
N LYS A 95 -9.01 -37.78 -18.99
CA LYS A 95 -10.03 -37.27 -18.05
C LYS A 95 -9.68 -35.93 -17.38
N PHE A 96 -8.43 -35.47 -17.49
CA PHE A 96 -7.97 -34.19 -16.95
C PHE A 96 -7.82 -33.14 -18.04
N LEU A 97 -8.22 -33.43 -19.28
CA LEU A 97 -8.28 -32.40 -20.31
C LEU A 97 -9.44 -31.45 -20.04
N LEU A 98 -9.17 -30.17 -20.26
CA LEU A 98 -10.16 -29.12 -20.25
C LEU A 98 -10.74 -28.93 -21.65
N GLU A 99 -12.01 -28.57 -21.69
CA GLU A 99 -12.77 -28.24 -22.88
C GLU A 99 -13.03 -26.73 -22.96
N GLU A 100 -13.33 -26.25 -24.16
CA GLU A 100 -13.72 -24.86 -24.37
C GLU A 100 -14.98 -24.53 -23.56
N GLY A 101 -14.95 -23.41 -22.83
CA GLY A 101 -16.03 -22.99 -21.94
C GLY A 101 -15.98 -23.59 -20.53
N ASP A 102 -15.04 -24.50 -20.24
CA ASP A 102 -14.86 -25.00 -18.87
C ASP A 102 -14.56 -23.85 -17.89
N ILE A 103 -15.22 -23.89 -16.74
CA ILE A 103 -15.03 -22.92 -15.67
C ILE A 103 -14.15 -23.53 -14.59
N ILE A 104 -13.03 -22.87 -14.32
CA ILE A 104 -12.01 -23.36 -13.41
C ILE A 104 -11.81 -22.44 -12.21
N ILE A 105 -11.36 -23.00 -11.08
CA ILE A 105 -11.17 -22.30 -9.82
C ILE A 105 -9.87 -22.69 -9.11
N CYS A 106 -9.21 -21.72 -8.51
CA CYS A 106 -8.06 -21.95 -7.64
C CYS A 106 -8.50 -22.51 -6.28
N LEU A 107 -7.95 -23.66 -5.88
CA LEU A 107 -8.29 -24.35 -4.63
C LEU A 107 -7.30 -24.09 -3.48
N THR A 108 -6.16 -23.46 -3.76
CA THR A 108 -5.02 -23.38 -2.81
C THR A 108 -4.24 -22.08 -2.91
N GLY A 109 -3.69 -21.61 -1.79
CA GLY A 109 -2.75 -20.48 -1.72
C GLY A 109 -3.44 -19.12 -1.62
N GLY A 110 -2.64 -18.04 -1.75
CA GLY A 110 -3.13 -16.65 -1.61
C GLY A 110 -4.11 -16.20 -2.71
N THR A 111 -4.31 -17.00 -3.75
CA THR A 111 -5.22 -16.74 -4.87
C THR A 111 -6.46 -17.64 -4.85
N ILE A 112 -6.81 -18.21 -3.69
CA ILE A 112 -7.98 -19.09 -3.57
C ILE A 112 -9.26 -18.44 -4.09
N ALA A 113 -10.13 -19.25 -4.71
CA ALA A 113 -11.35 -18.81 -5.39
C ALA A 113 -11.16 -17.85 -6.57
N LYS A 114 -9.92 -17.66 -7.06
CA LYS A 114 -9.69 -17.07 -8.40
C LYS A 114 -10.32 -17.96 -9.46
N LEU A 115 -11.02 -17.37 -10.42
CA LEU A 115 -11.74 -18.07 -11.49
C LEU A 115 -11.09 -17.83 -12.85
N GLY A 116 -11.37 -18.73 -13.78
CA GLY A 116 -10.99 -18.70 -15.19
C GLY A 116 -12.07 -19.36 -16.05
N ILE A 117 -12.19 -18.93 -17.30
CA ILE A 117 -12.96 -19.62 -18.36
C ILE A 117 -11.94 -20.12 -19.39
N VAL A 118 -12.12 -21.31 -19.96
CA VAL A 118 -11.27 -21.78 -21.06
C VAL A 118 -11.72 -21.15 -22.38
N GLN A 119 -10.89 -20.30 -22.98
CA GLN A 119 -11.20 -19.66 -24.28
C GLN A 119 -11.12 -20.67 -25.43
N GLY A 120 -11.93 -20.44 -26.46
CA GLY A 120 -11.81 -21.16 -27.72
C GLY A 120 -10.47 -20.95 -28.42
N GLY A 121 -10.01 -21.98 -29.13
CA GLY A 121 -8.76 -21.94 -29.90
C GLY A 121 -7.47 -22.17 -29.08
N LEU A 122 -7.56 -22.45 -27.77
CA LEU A 122 -6.39 -22.75 -26.94
C LEU A 122 -5.85 -24.19 -27.09
N GLY A 123 -6.61 -25.07 -27.73
CA GLY A 123 -6.26 -26.49 -27.88
C GLY A 123 -6.39 -27.28 -26.57
N LYS A 124 -5.67 -28.40 -26.47
CA LYS A 124 -5.69 -29.27 -25.28
C LYS A 124 -4.99 -28.59 -24.10
N ILE A 125 -5.59 -28.64 -22.93
CA ILE A 125 -5.00 -28.15 -21.67
C ILE A 125 -5.25 -29.17 -20.57
N TYR A 126 -4.23 -29.48 -19.77
CA TYR A 126 -4.38 -30.35 -18.60
C TYR A 126 -4.72 -29.58 -17.33
N LEU A 127 -5.70 -30.09 -16.57
CA LEU A 127 -6.12 -29.61 -15.26
C LEU A 127 -5.15 -30.05 -14.15
N ASN A 128 -4.57 -29.09 -13.44
CA ASN A 128 -3.66 -29.33 -12.32
C ASN A 128 -4.40 -29.60 -10.99
N GLN A 129 -3.79 -30.34 -10.06
CA GLN A 129 -4.39 -30.68 -8.76
C GLN A 129 -4.78 -29.49 -7.87
N ARG A 130 -4.20 -28.31 -8.10
CA ARG A 130 -4.51 -27.07 -7.37
C ARG A 130 -5.64 -26.26 -7.99
N VAL A 131 -6.19 -26.75 -9.09
CA VAL A 131 -7.27 -26.12 -9.86
C VAL A 131 -8.45 -27.10 -9.89
N GLY A 132 -9.64 -26.61 -9.57
CA GLY A 132 -10.89 -27.34 -9.71
C GLY A 132 -11.62 -26.93 -10.98
N LYS A 133 -12.45 -27.82 -11.52
CA LYS A 133 -13.37 -27.53 -12.64
C LYS A 133 -14.82 -27.67 -12.14
N PHE A 134 -15.69 -26.73 -12.52
CA PHE A 134 -17.13 -26.82 -12.31
C PHE A 134 -17.74 -27.74 -13.38
N GLU A 135 -18.10 -28.97 -13.01
CA GLU A 135 -18.80 -29.92 -13.87
C GLU A 135 -20.30 -29.89 -13.59
N VAL A 136 -21.08 -29.39 -14.54
CA VAL A 136 -22.55 -29.39 -14.48
C VAL A 136 -23.07 -30.82 -14.65
N LEU A 137 -23.97 -31.25 -13.77
CA LEU A 137 -24.54 -32.61 -13.78
C LEU A 137 -25.68 -32.77 -14.81
N ASP A 138 -26.44 -31.70 -15.06
CA ASP A 138 -27.51 -31.64 -16.06
C ASP A 138 -27.48 -30.29 -16.79
N GLU A 139 -27.06 -30.30 -18.05
CA GLU A 139 -26.97 -29.11 -18.90
C GLU A 139 -28.34 -28.48 -19.21
N ASN A 140 -29.44 -29.22 -18.99
CA ASN A 140 -30.78 -28.67 -19.18
C ASN A 140 -31.17 -27.68 -18.08
N ILE A 141 -30.47 -27.68 -16.94
CA ILE A 141 -30.73 -26.79 -15.80
C ILE A 141 -30.00 -25.46 -15.94
N PHE A 142 -28.82 -25.44 -16.57
CA PHE A 142 -27.94 -24.26 -16.59
C PHE A 142 -27.74 -23.68 -17.98
N GLU A 143 -27.68 -22.36 -18.02
CA GLU A 143 -26.99 -21.64 -19.09
C GLU A 143 -25.48 -21.62 -18.82
N LYS A 144 -24.68 -21.85 -19.86
CA LYS A 144 -23.21 -22.05 -19.73
C LYS A 144 -22.52 -20.89 -19.00
N GLU A 145 -22.85 -19.66 -19.36
CA GLU A 145 -22.24 -18.48 -18.74
C GLU A 145 -22.75 -18.22 -17.31
N TYR A 146 -23.98 -18.62 -16.99
CA TYR A 146 -24.54 -18.44 -15.64
C TYR A 146 -23.72 -19.20 -14.59
N VAL A 147 -23.16 -20.36 -14.95
CA VAL A 147 -22.27 -21.13 -14.06
C VAL A 147 -21.05 -20.31 -13.64
N TYR A 148 -20.53 -19.43 -14.49
CA TYR A 148 -19.39 -18.56 -14.15
C TYR A 148 -19.82 -17.49 -13.13
N TRP A 149 -20.97 -16.86 -13.34
CA TRP A 149 -21.53 -15.88 -12.41
C TRP A 149 -21.91 -16.52 -11.06
N LEU A 150 -22.45 -17.74 -11.08
CA LEU A 150 -22.68 -18.53 -9.88
C LEU A 150 -21.38 -18.84 -9.14
N ALA A 151 -20.33 -19.26 -9.85
CA ALA A 151 -19.01 -19.49 -9.27
C ALA A 151 -18.43 -18.21 -8.64
N LYS A 152 -18.63 -17.04 -9.27
CA LYS A 152 -18.25 -15.73 -8.71
C LYS A 152 -19.00 -15.41 -7.42
N SER A 153 -20.28 -15.76 -7.33
CA SER A 153 -21.10 -15.53 -6.14
C SER A 153 -20.59 -16.27 -4.89
N VAL A 154 -20.13 -17.51 -5.06
CA VAL A 154 -19.67 -18.35 -3.95
C VAL A 154 -18.21 -18.13 -3.60
N ALA A 155 -17.46 -17.36 -4.41
CA ALA A 155 -16.02 -17.17 -4.25
C ALA A 155 -15.63 -16.61 -2.87
N ASN A 156 -16.42 -15.68 -2.32
CA ASN A 156 -16.15 -15.12 -0.99
C ASN A 156 -16.45 -16.13 0.13
N THR A 157 -17.52 -16.90 0.01
CA THR A 157 -17.81 -18.03 0.91
C THR A 157 -16.67 -19.04 0.89
N ILE A 158 -16.15 -19.37 -0.29
CA ILE A 158 -15.00 -20.27 -0.47
C ILE A 158 -13.74 -19.70 0.20
N LYS A 159 -13.46 -18.41 0.01
CA LYS A 159 -12.33 -17.74 0.69
C LYS A 159 -12.46 -17.87 2.21
N ASN A 160 -13.62 -17.56 2.77
CA ASN A 160 -13.86 -17.63 4.23
C ASN A 160 -13.71 -19.06 4.77
N LEU A 161 -14.13 -20.08 4.01
CA LEU A 161 -13.95 -21.50 4.39
C LEU A 161 -12.48 -21.93 4.45
N ALA A 162 -11.59 -21.26 3.72
CA ALA A 162 -10.17 -21.58 3.67
C ALA A 162 -9.32 -20.82 4.70
N TRP A 163 -9.88 -19.82 5.36
CA TRP A 163 -9.19 -19.02 6.37
C TRP A 163 -9.11 -19.80 7.69
N GLY A 164 -7.88 -20.07 8.16
CA GLY A 164 -7.62 -20.82 9.40
C GLY A 164 -6.38 -21.72 9.40
N ALA A 165 -5.75 -21.96 8.23
CA ALA A 165 -4.53 -22.74 8.10
C ALA A 165 -3.33 -21.87 7.67
N ALA A 166 -2.10 -22.30 7.97
CA ALA A 166 -0.86 -21.62 7.55
C ALA A 166 -0.73 -21.46 6.01
N ILE A 167 -1.41 -22.32 5.25
CA ILE A 167 -1.63 -22.19 3.79
C ILE A 167 -3.14 -22.34 3.55
N PRO A 168 -3.84 -21.30 3.05
CA PRO A 168 -5.27 -21.38 2.78
C PRO A 168 -5.55 -22.43 1.69
N ASN A 169 -6.40 -23.41 1.99
CA ASN A 169 -6.82 -24.45 1.05
C ASN A 169 -8.31 -24.74 1.25
N VAL A 170 -8.99 -25.11 0.16
CA VAL A 170 -10.38 -25.57 0.19
C VAL A 170 -10.50 -26.89 -0.57
N SER A 171 -11.25 -27.84 0.00
CA SER A 171 -11.54 -29.10 -0.69
C SER A 171 -12.76 -28.96 -1.62
N PRO A 172 -12.79 -29.71 -2.74
CA PRO A 172 -13.98 -29.80 -3.61
C PRO A 172 -15.29 -30.03 -2.84
N LYS A 173 -15.28 -30.97 -1.89
CA LYS A 173 -16.44 -31.31 -1.05
C LYS A 173 -16.92 -30.16 -0.16
N GLN A 174 -16.05 -29.22 0.23
CA GLN A 174 -16.47 -28.03 0.97
C GLN A 174 -17.20 -27.05 0.06
N ILE A 175 -16.73 -26.88 -1.18
CA ILE A 175 -17.38 -26.03 -2.19
C ILE A 175 -18.76 -26.61 -2.55
N GLU A 176 -18.83 -27.92 -2.78
CA GLU A 176 -20.07 -28.64 -3.14
C GLU A 176 -21.17 -28.55 -2.06
N LYS A 177 -20.81 -28.26 -0.80
CA LYS A 177 -21.79 -28.09 0.30
C LYS A 177 -22.40 -26.69 0.37
N ILE A 178 -21.86 -25.72 -0.36
CA ILE A 178 -22.39 -24.36 -0.36
C ILE A 178 -23.81 -24.41 -0.93
N LYS A 179 -24.76 -23.77 -0.24
CA LYS A 179 -26.15 -23.70 -0.69
C LYS A 179 -26.34 -22.54 -1.66
N VAL A 180 -27.01 -22.81 -2.78
CA VAL A 180 -27.32 -21.82 -3.82
C VAL A 180 -28.74 -22.01 -4.29
N SER A 181 -29.34 -20.92 -4.76
CA SER A 181 -30.68 -20.93 -5.37
C SER A 181 -30.50 -20.93 -6.88
N ILE A 182 -31.07 -21.92 -7.57
CA ILE A 182 -30.97 -22.05 -9.03
C ILE A 182 -32.30 -21.62 -9.65
N PRO A 183 -32.37 -20.45 -10.30
CA PRO A 183 -33.60 -20.00 -10.95
C PRO A 183 -33.79 -20.72 -12.31
N PRO A 184 -35.00 -20.67 -12.90
CA PRO A 184 -35.27 -21.11 -14.26
C PRO A 184 -34.36 -20.44 -15.31
N LYS A 185 -34.17 -21.11 -16.46
CA LYS A 185 -33.23 -20.69 -17.52
C LYS A 185 -33.51 -19.30 -18.08
N ASP A 186 -34.77 -18.90 -18.23
CA ASP A 186 -35.15 -17.56 -18.68
C ASP A 186 -34.63 -16.46 -17.74
N ILE A 187 -34.69 -16.68 -16.42
CA ILE A 187 -34.12 -15.77 -15.43
C ILE A 187 -32.58 -15.79 -15.49
N GLN A 188 -31.96 -16.97 -15.67
CA GLN A 188 -30.51 -17.06 -15.85
C GLN A 188 -30.03 -16.24 -17.06
N ILE A 189 -30.74 -16.33 -18.19
CA ILE A 189 -30.47 -15.54 -19.41
C ILE A 189 -30.60 -14.04 -19.12
N GLY A 190 -31.63 -13.64 -18.36
CA GLY A 190 -31.82 -12.27 -17.91
C GLY A 190 -30.63 -11.76 -17.08
N ILE A 191 -30.20 -12.53 -16.08
CA ILE A 191 -29.04 -12.20 -15.23
C ILE A 191 -27.76 -12.08 -16.05
N ILE A 192 -27.49 -13.04 -16.93
CA ILE A 192 -26.32 -13.01 -17.83
C ILE A 192 -26.31 -11.71 -18.64
N SER A 193 -27.45 -11.39 -19.27
CA SER A 193 -27.60 -10.21 -20.13
C SER A 193 -27.40 -8.93 -19.32
N PHE A 194 -28.02 -8.82 -18.15
CA PHE A 194 -27.88 -7.68 -17.24
C PHE A 194 -26.42 -7.47 -16.81
N LEU A 195 -25.72 -8.53 -16.37
CA LEU A 195 -24.34 -8.43 -15.90
C LEU A 195 -23.36 -8.07 -17.03
N ASN A 196 -23.58 -8.60 -18.23
CA ASN A 196 -22.77 -8.26 -19.40
C ASN A 196 -23.00 -6.81 -19.86
N ASP A 197 -24.25 -6.35 -19.88
CA ASP A 197 -24.56 -4.97 -20.23
C ASP A 197 -24.07 -4.00 -19.13
N LEU A 198 -24.14 -4.38 -17.84
CA LEU A 198 -23.54 -3.64 -16.72
C LEU A 198 -22.02 -3.52 -16.85
N LYS A 199 -21.34 -4.63 -17.16
CA LYS A 199 -19.88 -4.69 -17.38
C LYS A 199 -19.41 -3.77 -18.50
N ASN A 200 -20.21 -3.64 -19.55
CA ASN A 200 -19.89 -2.84 -20.74
C ASN A 200 -20.52 -1.44 -20.73
N GLU A 201 -21.33 -1.13 -19.72
CA GLU A 201 -22.15 0.09 -19.63
C GLU A 201 -23.06 0.31 -20.87
N ASP A 202 -23.57 -0.79 -21.44
CA ASP A 202 -24.34 -0.81 -22.69
C ASP A 202 -25.68 -1.52 -22.49
N PHE A 203 -26.63 -0.84 -21.81
CA PHE A 203 -27.94 -1.40 -21.51
C PHE A 203 -28.87 -1.39 -22.73
N LYS A 204 -29.29 -2.59 -23.16
CA LYS A 204 -30.16 -2.79 -24.34
C LYS A 204 -31.64 -2.94 -24.01
N ARG A 205 -31.96 -3.16 -22.74
CA ARG A 205 -33.33 -3.39 -22.24
C ARG A 205 -33.56 -2.58 -20.99
N GLU A 206 -34.84 -2.25 -20.76
CA GLU A 206 -35.28 -1.57 -19.54
C GLU A 206 -35.22 -2.52 -18.33
N PHE A 207 -35.59 -3.79 -18.53
CA PHE A 207 -35.54 -4.84 -17.51
C PHE A 207 -35.06 -6.16 -18.12
N TYR A 208 -34.37 -6.97 -17.32
CA TYR A 208 -33.78 -8.24 -17.77
C TYR A 208 -34.36 -9.47 -17.07
N PHE A 209 -34.64 -9.39 -15.77
CA PHE A 209 -35.20 -10.46 -14.95
C PHE A 209 -36.07 -9.94 -13.79
N ASP A 210 -35.56 -9.03 -12.95
CA ASP A 210 -36.27 -8.53 -11.76
C ASP A 210 -35.93 -7.05 -11.51
N PRO A 211 -36.86 -6.11 -11.74
CA PRO A 211 -36.62 -4.66 -11.67
C PRO A 211 -36.05 -4.18 -10.34
N GLU A 212 -36.48 -4.77 -9.21
CA GLU A 212 -36.06 -4.30 -7.89
C GLU A 212 -34.61 -4.72 -7.60
N ILE A 213 -34.25 -5.96 -7.97
CA ILE A 213 -32.90 -6.48 -7.81
C ILE A 213 -31.93 -5.72 -8.73
N GLU A 214 -32.32 -5.51 -9.99
CA GLU A 214 -31.52 -4.77 -10.98
C GLU A 214 -31.24 -3.35 -10.49
N LYS A 215 -32.27 -2.62 -10.05
CA LYS A 215 -32.12 -1.27 -9.50
C LYS A 215 -31.16 -1.22 -8.32
N HIS A 216 -31.29 -2.17 -7.39
CA HIS A 216 -30.39 -2.23 -6.23
C HIS A 216 -28.92 -2.42 -6.66
N ILE A 217 -28.66 -3.28 -7.64
CA ILE A 217 -27.30 -3.51 -8.15
C ILE A 217 -26.75 -2.26 -8.87
N LEU A 218 -27.59 -1.57 -9.65
CA LEU A 218 -27.21 -0.33 -10.33
C LEU A 218 -26.82 0.76 -9.33
N ASP A 219 -27.63 0.98 -8.29
CA ASP A 219 -27.36 1.96 -7.24
C ASP A 219 -26.01 1.67 -6.53
N LEU A 220 -25.74 0.39 -6.27
CA LEU A 220 -24.47 -0.05 -5.68
C LEU A 220 -23.29 0.12 -6.62
N HIS A 221 -23.47 -0.18 -7.91
CA HIS A 221 -22.41 -0.03 -8.90
C HIS A 221 -21.99 1.43 -9.05
N GLU A 222 -22.96 2.36 -9.10
CA GLU A 222 -22.68 3.80 -9.14
C GLU A 222 -22.03 4.32 -7.84
N SER A 223 -22.44 3.79 -6.69
CA SER A 223 -21.77 4.09 -5.40
C SER A 223 -20.31 3.63 -5.40
N SER A 224 -20.04 2.43 -5.90
CA SER A 224 -18.69 1.89 -6.05
C SER A 224 -17.84 2.69 -7.04
N LYS A 225 -18.42 3.18 -8.16
CA LYS A 225 -17.71 4.08 -9.11
C LYS A 225 -17.26 5.36 -8.41
N THR A 226 -18.17 6.02 -7.71
CA THR A 226 -17.90 7.28 -7.01
C THR A 226 -16.79 7.11 -5.97
N THR A 227 -16.87 6.05 -5.16
CA THR A 227 -15.84 5.70 -4.17
C THR A 227 -14.47 5.49 -4.81
N ASN A 228 -14.41 4.81 -5.96
CA ASN A 228 -13.16 4.55 -6.66
C ASN A 228 -12.54 5.83 -7.26
N ILE A 229 -13.38 6.73 -7.80
CA ILE A 229 -12.95 8.06 -8.27
C ILE A 229 -12.36 8.86 -7.11
N LEU A 230 -13.02 8.89 -5.95
CA LEU A 230 -12.52 9.55 -4.75
C LEU A 230 -11.18 8.94 -4.28
N SER A 231 -11.05 7.61 -4.32
CA SER A 231 -9.80 6.93 -3.96
C SER A 231 -8.64 7.31 -4.88
N TYR A 232 -8.90 7.39 -6.19
CA TYR A 232 -7.91 7.85 -7.18
C TYR A 232 -7.49 9.30 -6.91
N GLU A 233 -8.46 10.19 -6.68
CA GLU A 233 -8.19 11.60 -6.39
C GLU A 233 -7.37 11.79 -5.11
N LEU A 234 -7.73 11.10 -4.02
CA LEU A 234 -6.97 11.15 -2.77
C LEU A 234 -5.53 10.63 -2.95
N THR A 235 -5.36 9.57 -3.74
CA THR A 235 -4.02 9.06 -4.09
C THR A 235 -3.23 10.07 -4.92
N HIS A 236 -3.89 10.78 -5.84
CA HIS A 236 -3.27 11.84 -6.62
C HIS A 236 -2.83 13.01 -5.75
N GLN A 237 -3.66 13.45 -4.80
CA GLN A 237 -3.34 14.50 -3.84
C GLN A 237 -2.09 14.16 -3.01
N LEU A 238 -1.96 12.93 -2.52
CA LEU A 238 -0.74 12.48 -1.83
C LEU A 238 0.50 12.57 -2.73
N SER A 239 0.37 12.24 -4.01
CA SER A 239 1.46 12.40 -4.98
C SER A 239 1.84 13.87 -5.18
N LEU A 240 0.85 14.78 -5.25
CA LEU A 240 1.10 16.22 -5.37
C LEU A 240 1.78 16.78 -4.12
N ILE A 241 1.36 16.36 -2.92
CA ILE A 241 2.01 16.75 -1.65
C ILE A 241 3.48 16.32 -1.66
N SER A 242 3.77 15.10 -2.11
CA SER A 242 5.15 14.62 -2.23
C SER A 242 5.97 15.46 -3.21
N GLN A 243 5.39 15.87 -4.35
CA GLN A 243 6.06 16.72 -5.33
C GLN A 243 6.29 18.13 -4.78
N LEU A 244 5.33 18.68 -4.05
CA LEU A 244 5.41 20.01 -3.44
C LEU A 244 6.49 20.05 -2.34
N ARG A 245 6.58 18.99 -1.52
CA ARG A 245 7.67 18.83 -0.52
C ARG A 245 9.05 18.89 -1.17
N GLN A 246 9.23 18.21 -2.31
CA GLN A 246 10.48 18.24 -3.08
C GLN A 246 10.75 19.62 -3.69
N ALA A 247 9.71 20.29 -4.21
CA ALA A 247 9.82 21.63 -4.77
C ALA A 247 10.24 22.65 -3.71
N PHE A 248 9.60 22.65 -2.53
CA PHE A 248 9.97 23.55 -1.44
C PHE A 248 11.39 23.34 -0.95
N LEU A 249 11.87 22.09 -0.85
CA LEU A 249 13.25 21.84 -0.45
C LEU A 249 14.23 22.39 -1.49
N ARG A 250 13.94 22.20 -2.78
CA ARG A 250 14.75 22.74 -3.88
C ARG A 250 14.78 24.26 -3.86
N GLU A 251 13.65 24.92 -3.70
CA GLU A 251 13.57 26.39 -3.60
C GLU A 251 14.26 26.91 -2.34
N ALA A 252 14.19 26.18 -1.21
CA ALA A 252 14.93 26.51 0.00
C ALA A 252 16.44 26.49 -0.25
N MET A 253 16.93 25.45 -0.94
CA MET A 253 18.33 25.29 -1.30
C MET A 253 18.80 26.33 -2.32
N GLN A 254 17.91 26.82 -3.18
CA GLN A 254 18.19 27.91 -4.12
C GLN A 254 18.08 29.30 -3.47
N GLY A 255 17.59 29.38 -2.24
CA GLY A 255 17.37 30.64 -1.54
C GLY A 255 16.13 31.43 -2.02
N THR A 256 15.28 30.84 -2.88
CA THR A 256 14.20 31.54 -3.59
C THR A 256 12.83 31.48 -2.89
N LEU A 257 12.70 30.75 -1.78
CA LEU A 257 11.44 30.64 -1.01
C LEU A 257 10.94 31.96 -0.42
N VAL A 258 11.84 32.93 -0.22
CA VAL A 258 11.55 34.27 0.31
C VAL A 258 12.16 35.27 -0.66
N SER A 259 11.63 36.50 -0.74
CA SER A 259 12.22 37.55 -1.57
C SER A 259 13.71 37.70 -1.28
N ASN A 260 14.54 37.71 -2.33
CA ASN A 260 15.99 37.88 -2.21
C ASN A 260 16.40 39.26 -1.67
N GLU A 261 15.48 40.22 -1.64
CA GLU A 261 15.65 41.50 -0.94
C GLU A 261 15.73 41.25 0.57
N THR A 262 16.96 41.16 1.07
CA THR A 262 17.21 41.25 2.50
C THR A 262 17.05 42.70 2.94
N SER A 263 16.49 42.94 4.12
CA SER A 263 16.49 44.26 4.72
C SER A 263 17.91 44.79 5.01
N ASP A 264 18.93 43.93 4.96
CA ASP A 264 20.33 44.21 5.31
C ASP A 264 21.36 44.00 4.17
N GLY A 265 20.95 43.55 2.98
CA GLY A 265 21.82 43.37 1.80
C GLY A 265 22.82 42.21 1.83
N LYS A 266 22.80 41.30 2.83
CA LYS A 266 23.86 40.30 3.03
C LYS A 266 23.83 39.10 2.07
N THR A 267 25.01 38.68 1.64
CA THR A 267 25.27 37.52 0.75
C THR A 267 25.59 36.23 1.53
N GLY A 268 25.64 35.08 0.85
CA GLY A 268 26.08 33.80 1.44
C GLY A 268 27.53 33.83 1.96
N ALA A 269 28.39 34.65 1.34
CA ALA A 269 29.76 34.88 1.80
C ALA A 269 29.81 35.65 3.12
N ASP A 270 28.92 36.62 3.31
CA ASP A 270 28.79 37.38 4.57
C ASP A 270 28.31 36.46 5.70
N LEU A 271 27.32 35.61 5.43
CA LEU A 271 26.83 34.60 6.38
C LEU A 271 27.95 33.62 6.79
N LEU A 272 28.77 33.16 5.83
CA LEU A 272 29.91 32.30 6.11
C LEU A 272 30.95 33.00 7.02
N ALA A 273 31.20 34.29 6.78
CA ALA A 273 32.12 35.09 7.60
C ALA A 273 31.58 35.26 9.02
N GLU A 274 30.29 35.55 9.19
CA GLU A 274 29.62 35.66 10.50
C GLU A 274 29.67 34.34 11.28
N ILE A 275 29.38 33.22 10.62
CA ILE A 275 29.44 31.88 11.23
C ILE A 275 30.87 31.57 11.71
N LYS A 276 31.89 31.84 10.88
CA LYS A 276 33.29 31.63 11.25
C LYS A 276 33.68 32.50 12.46
N ALA A 277 33.34 33.79 12.43
CA ALA A 277 33.62 34.71 13.54
C ALA A 277 32.91 34.26 14.83
N LYS A 278 31.65 33.83 14.75
CA LYS A 278 30.90 33.35 15.90
C LYS A 278 31.48 32.07 16.48
N LYS A 279 31.88 31.12 15.62
CA LYS A 279 32.57 29.89 16.04
C LYS A 279 33.87 30.21 16.77
N GLU A 280 34.70 31.11 16.23
CA GLU A 280 35.93 31.53 16.88
C GLU A 280 35.69 32.16 18.25
N GLN A 281 34.64 32.99 18.38
CA GLN A 281 34.23 33.54 19.66
C GLN A 281 33.85 32.43 20.65
N LEU A 282 33.05 31.44 20.24
CA LEU A 282 32.67 30.32 21.09
C LEU A 282 33.87 29.45 21.53
N ILE A 283 34.90 29.32 20.68
CA ILE A 283 36.17 28.66 21.03
C ILE A 283 36.93 29.49 22.07
N LYS A 284 37.04 30.80 21.87
CA LYS A 284 37.68 31.73 22.83
C LYS A 284 36.97 31.70 24.19
N ASP A 285 35.65 31.65 24.17
CA ASP A 285 34.78 31.56 25.36
C ASP A 285 34.80 30.15 26.01
N LYS A 286 35.55 29.18 25.45
CA LYS A 286 35.62 27.77 25.89
C LYS A 286 34.28 27.04 25.92
N LYS A 287 33.27 27.55 25.20
CA LYS A 287 31.95 26.90 25.04
C LYS A 287 32.03 25.69 24.11
N ILE A 288 32.96 25.73 23.15
CA ILE A 288 33.27 24.61 22.25
C ILE A 288 34.78 24.38 22.20
N LYS A 289 35.18 23.13 21.95
CA LYS A 289 36.61 22.77 21.77
C LYS A 289 37.03 23.06 20.34
N LYS A 290 38.31 23.43 20.14
CA LYS A 290 38.89 23.54 18.80
C LYS A 290 38.96 22.15 18.16
N GLY A 291 38.16 21.93 17.12
CA GLY A 291 38.12 20.69 16.36
C GLY A 291 39.32 20.52 15.43
N LYS A 292 39.44 19.33 14.84
CA LYS A 292 40.37 19.09 13.72
C LYS A 292 39.91 19.90 12.50
N GLN A 293 40.85 20.30 11.66
CA GLN A 293 40.53 20.90 10.38
C GLN A 293 39.85 19.86 9.48
N LEU A 294 38.64 20.18 9.00
CA LEU A 294 37.88 19.34 8.09
C LEU A 294 38.34 19.53 6.63
N PRO A 295 38.19 18.51 5.77
CA PRO A 295 38.62 18.59 4.37
C PRO A 295 37.84 19.69 3.60
N PRO A 296 38.46 20.30 2.58
CA PRO A 296 37.75 21.23 1.68
C PRO A 296 36.62 20.50 0.96
N ILE A 297 35.54 21.22 0.63
CA ILE A 297 34.36 20.67 -0.07
C ILE A 297 34.65 20.69 -1.57
N SER A 298 34.50 19.55 -2.25
CA SER A 298 34.49 19.48 -3.73
C SER A 298 33.07 19.49 -4.27
N GLU A 299 32.91 19.92 -5.53
CA GLU A 299 31.60 19.95 -6.21
C GLU A 299 30.97 18.55 -6.35
N GLU A 300 31.79 17.50 -6.50
CA GLU A 300 31.35 16.10 -6.59
C GLU A 300 30.63 15.59 -5.34
N GLU A 301 30.83 16.23 -4.18
CA GLU A 301 30.16 15.86 -2.93
C GLU A 301 28.75 16.43 -2.80
N ILE A 302 28.35 17.34 -3.69
CA ILE A 302 27.08 18.07 -3.61
C ILE A 302 26.04 17.34 -4.49
N PRO A 303 24.93 16.85 -3.90
CA PRO A 303 24.00 15.95 -4.60
C PRO A 303 23.03 16.66 -5.56
N PHE A 304 23.26 17.93 -5.89
CA PHE A 304 22.40 18.75 -6.76
C PHE A 304 23.22 19.86 -7.45
N GLU A 305 22.65 20.44 -8.51
CA GLU A 305 23.26 21.56 -9.22
C GLU A 305 23.40 22.78 -8.31
N ILE A 306 24.64 23.26 -8.16
CA ILE A 306 25.00 24.37 -7.28
C ILE A 306 24.52 25.69 -7.90
N PRO A 307 23.63 26.44 -7.25
CA PRO A 307 23.39 27.83 -7.63
C PRO A 307 24.67 28.64 -7.40
N GLU A 308 25.06 29.53 -8.33
CA GLU A 308 26.32 30.31 -8.27
C GLU A 308 26.50 31.10 -6.95
N GLU A 309 25.41 31.38 -6.24
CA GLU A 309 25.37 32.20 -5.03
C GLU A 309 25.44 31.38 -3.71
N LEU A 310 25.37 30.04 -3.78
CA LEU A 310 25.25 29.20 -2.59
C LEU A 310 26.63 28.77 -2.05
N SER A 311 26.94 29.18 -0.82
CA SER A 311 28.12 28.72 -0.09
C SER A 311 27.83 27.46 0.70
N PHE A 312 28.82 26.59 0.86
CA PHE A 312 28.70 25.37 1.66
C PHE A 312 29.67 25.38 2.85
N ILE A 313 29.28 24.70 3.91
CA ILE A 313 30.11 24.48 5.09
C ILE A 313 30.03 23.01 5.53
N ARG A 314 31.08 22.48 6.14
CA ARG A 314 31.04 21.12 6.70
C ARG A 314 30.15 21.09 7.95
N LEU A 315 29.37 20.04 8.14
CA LEU A 315 28.45 19.91 9.28
C LEU A 315 29.17 20.08 10.63
N GLY A 316 30.38 19.52 10.77
CA GLY A 316 31.20 19.65 11.97
C GLY A 316 31.71 21.07 12.27
N GLU A 317 31.55 22.01 11.32
CA GLU A 317 31.84 23.43 11.55
C GLU A 317 30.68 24.20 12.20
N ILE A 318 29.48 23.64 12.22
CA ILE A 318 28.27 24.28 12.79
C ILE A 318 27.57 23.42 13.84
N CYS A 319 27.88 22.12 13.88
CA CYS A 319 27.29 21.16 14.78
C CYS A 319 28.35 20.35 15.53
N LYS A 320 27.96 19.90 16.73
CA LYS A 320 28.65 18.88 17.49
C LYS A 320 28.02 17.53 17.17
N VAL A 321 28.84 16.54 16.85
CA VAL A 321 28.39 15.16 16.59
C VAL A 321 28.91 14.25 17.70
N GLU A 322 28.00 13.60 18.42
CA GLU A 322 28.33 12.73 19.55
C GLU A 322 27.66 11.37 19.43
N LYS A 323 28.33 10.31 19.88
CA LYS A 323 27.73 8.97 19.93
C LYS A 323 26.78 8.88 21.13
N GLY A 324 25.65 8.20 20.96
CA GLY A 324 24.79 7.82 22.07
C GLY A 324 25.54 6.94 23.09
N LYS A 325 25.06 6.88 24.33
CA LYS A 325 25.73 6.15 25.42
C LYS A 325 24.93 4.95 25.93
N ILE A 326 23.63 4.85 25.63
CA ILE A 326 22.80 3.75 26.12
C ILE A 326 22.90 2.53 25.20
N GLY A 327 23.34 1.37 25.71
CA GLY A 327 23.13 0.12 24.98
C GLY A 327 21.64 -0.14 24.83
N ILE A 328 21.13 -0.35 23.62
CA ILE A 328 19.68 -0.46 23.36
C ILE A 328 19.00 -1.55 24.21
N GLN A 329 19.73 -2.60 24.61
CA GLN A 329 19.20 -3.63 25.50
C GLN A 329 18.94 -3.16 26.94
N ARG A 330 19.43 -1.97 27.32
CA ARG A 330 19.23 -1.33 28.64
C ARG A 330 18.05 -0.38 28.67
N ALA A 331 17.20 -0.40 27.64
CA ALA A 331 15.97 0.35 27.66
C ALA A 331 15.09 -0.05 28.85
N GLU A 332 14.44 0.95 29.45
CA GLU A 332 13.55 0.77 30.58
C GLU A 332 12.11 0.77 30.09
N LYS A 333 11.24 -0.04 30.71
CA LYS A 333 9.82 -0.13 30.30
C LYS A 333 8.99 1.09 30.71
N SER A 334 9.43 1.82 31.74
CA SER A 334 8.71 2.95 32.33
C SER A 334 9.69 4.08 32.65
N GLY A 335 10.58 4.38 31.71
CA GLY A 335 11.52 5.48 31.84
C GLY A 335 10.82 6.84 31.73
N SER A 336 11.34 7.85 32.41
CA SER A 336 10.77 9.20 32.42
C SER A 336 11.06 10.03 31.17
N ILE A 337 11.98 9.57 30.30
CA ILE A 337 12.38 10.28 29.08
C ILE A 337 12.42 9.33 27.88
N PRO A 338 12.26 9.86 26.65
CA PRO A 338 12.42 9.06 25.43
C PRO A 338 13.87 8.62 25.23
N LEU A 339 14.03 7.36 24.82
CA LEU A 339 15.27 6.77 24.31
C LEU A 339 15.13 6.60 22.80
N VAL A 340 15.94 7.36 22.05
CA VAL A 340 16.01 7.23 20.59
C VAL A 340 16.81 5.97 20.24
N VAL A 341 16.18 5.07 19.50
CA VAL A 341 16.72 3.82 18.98
C VAL A 341 16.58 3.79 17.46
N THR A 342 17.00 2.71 16.79
CA THR A 342 16.89 2.60 15.32
C THR A 342 15.45 2.41 14.81
N SER A 343 14.50 2.01 15.67
CA SER A 343 13.08 1.91 15.32
C SER A 343 12.37 3.26 15.30
N GLU A 344 11.18 3.33 14.68
CA GLU A 344 10.32 4.55 14.74
C GLU A 344 9.94 4.91 16.16
N GLU A 345 9.37 3.91 16.83
CA GLU A 345 8.90 3.97 18.20
C GLU A 345 10.08 4.33 19.11
N ARG A 346 9.87 5.35 19.94
CA ARG A 346 10.81 5.68 21.01
C ARG A 346 10.69 4.62 22.09
N GLN A 347 11.84 4.19 22.60
CA GLN A 347 11.87 3.46 23.88
C GLN A 347 11.91 4.48 25.02
N SER A 348 12.05 4.02 26.27
CA SER A 348 12.21 4.92 27.41
C SER A 348 13.46 4.59 28.23
N HIS A 349 13.96 5.59 28.95
CA HIS A 349 15.08 5.48 29.88
C HIS A 349 14.94 6.56 30.96
N ASN A 350 15.79 6.54 32.01
CA ASN A 350 15.79 7.57 33.06
C ASN A 350 16.98 8.55 33.00
N GLU A 351 18.10 8.12 32.41
CA GLU A 351 19.30 8.96 32.28
C GLU A 351 19.24 9.91 31.06
N ILE A 352 19.15 11.22 31.31
CA ILE A 352 19.20 12.26 30.27
C ILE A 352 20.61 12.38 29.70
N HIS A 353 20.74 12.33 28.38
CA HIS A 353 22.02 12.49 27.69
C HIS A 353 22.12 13.78 26.89
N PHE A 354 21.01 14.15 26.26
CA PHE A 354 20.91 15.30 25.38
C PHE A 354 19.65 16.08 25.73
N ASP A 355 19.70 17.38 25.49
CA ASP A 355 18.57 18.28 25.66
C ASP A 355 18.52 19.27 24.49
N GLY A 356 17.31 19.54 23.99
CA GLY A 356 17.06 20.44 22.87
C GLY A 356 17.03 19.75 21.49
N PRO A 357 16.81 20.54 20.43
CA PRO A 357 16.53 20.02 19.09
C PRO A 357 17.76 19.35 18.47
N SER A 358 17.57 18.13 17.99
CA SER A 358 18.67 17.24 17.61
C SER A 358 18.30 16.34 16.43
N VAL A 359 19.29 16.06 15.57
CA VAL A 359 19.18 15.04 14.51
C VAL A 359 19.97 13.80 14.91
N ILE A 360 19.37 12.62 14.78
CA ILE A 360 19.96 11.35 15.21
C ILE A 360 20.09 10.41 14.01
N ILE A 361 21.31 9.93 13.76
CA ILE A 361 21.67 9.11 12.60
C ILE A 361 22.10 7.71 13.04
N PRO A 362 21.52 6.63 12.48
CA PRO A 362 22.02 5.27 12.67
C PRO A 362 23.47 5.11 12.18
N LEU A 363 24.33 4.55 13.04
CA LEU A 363 25.71 4.27 12.71
C LEU A 363 25.92 2.85 12.17
N VAL A 364 24.85 2.07 12.03
CA VAL A 364 24.86 0.68 11.58
C VAL A 364 23.81 0.47 10.50
N SER A 365 24.07 -0.48 9.59
CA SER A 365 23.13 -0.84 8.54
C SER A 365 21.83 -1.45 9.07
N SER A 366 20.70 -1.17 8.42
CA SER A 366 19.41 -1.74 8.76
C SER A 366 19.21 -3.21 8.36
N THR A 367 20.05 -3.78 7.47
CA THR A 367 19.83 -5.12 6.88
C THR A 367 20.88 -6.17 7.23
N GLY A 368 21.85 -5.90 8.12
CA GLY A 368 22.63 -6.92 8.86
C GLY A 368 23.55 -7.91 8.11
N HIS A 369 23.62 -7.93 6.77
CA HIS A 369 24.32 -9.00 6.01
C HIS A 369 25.35 -8.44 5.00
N GLY A 370 26.17 -7.47 5.43
CA GLY A 370 27.18 -6.84 4.55
C GLY A 370 26.64 -5.84 3.53
N HIS A 371 25.33 -5.59 3.52
CA HIS A 371 24.70 -4.59 2.68
C HIS A 371 24.52 -3.27 3.44
N ALA A 372 24.98 -2.15 2.87
CA ALA A 372 24.75 -0.82 3.43
C ALA A 372 23.30 -0.39 3.19
N SER A 373 22.57 -0.08 4.26
CA SER A 373 21.21 0.45 4.16
C SER A 373 20.86 1.29 5.39
N MET A 374 20.06 2.34 5.18
CA MET A 374 19.53 3.18 6.25
C MET A 374 18.07 3.51 5.98
N LYS A 375 17.16 2.91 6.75
CA LYS A 375 15.72 3.10 6.58
C LYS A 375 15.26 4.53 6.91
N ARG A 376 15.88 5.15 7.92
CA ARG A 376 15.46 6.45 8.48
C ARG A 376 16.59 7.09 9.28
N ILE A 377 16.51 8.41 9.41
CA ILE A 377 17.13 9.16 10.51
C ILE A 377 16.01 9.70 11.42
N HIS A 378 16.37 10.31 12.55
CA HIS A 378 15.38 10.76 13.54
C HIS A 378 15.59 12.23 13.89
N TYR A 379 14.49 12.91 14.21
CA TYR A 379 14.49 14.20 14.89
C TYR A 379 13.97 14.01 16.32
N GLN A 380 14.57 14.72 17.29
CA GLN A 380 14.14 14.72 18.68
C GLN A 380 14.35 16.10 19.29
N GLU A 381 13.39 16.53 20.12
CA GLU A 381 13.46 17.76 20.90
C GLU A 381 13.10 17.48 22.37
N GLY A 382 13.48 18.37 23.27
CA GLY A 382 13.39 18.18 24.73
C GLY A 382 14.56 17.36 25.29
N SER A 383 14.38 16.79 26.49
CA SER A 383 15.40 15.96 27.15
C SER A 383 15.23 14.48 26.78
N PHE A 384 16.31 13.83 26.34
CA PHE A 384 16.25 12.45 25.83
C PHE A 384 17.57 11.68 26.00
N ALA A 385 17.48 10.36 25.84
CA ALA A 385 18.61 9.45 25.75
C ALA A 385 18.80 8.95 24.32
N VAL A 386 20.01 8.53 23.95
CA VAL A 386 20.32 8.01 22.61
C VAL A 386 21.06 6.69 22.70
N GLY A 387 20.61 5.73 21.89
CA GLY A 387 21.25 4.43 21.75
C GLY A 387 22.71 4.53 21.26
N ASN A 388 23.58 3.66 21.74
CA ASN A 388 25.01 3.68 21.47
C ASN A 388 25.41 3.25 20.06
N ILE A 389 24.44 2.93 19.20
CA ILE A 389 24.64 2.67 17.77
C ILE A 389 24.13 3.83 16.91
N LEU A 390 23.87 5.00 17.53
CA LEU A 390 23.38 6.20 16.88
C LEU A 390 24.34 7.37 17.16
N GLY A 391 24.46 8.28 16.20
CA GLY A 391 25.11 9.58 16.35
C GLY A 391 24.06 10.66 16.53
N CYS A 392 24.25 11.55 17.50
CA CYS A 392 23.42 12.70 17.80
C CYS A 392 24.13 13.98 17.34
N ILE A 393 23.41 14.82 16.60
CA ILE A 393 23.89 16.08 16.03
C ILE A 393 23.15 17.21 16.74
N GLN A 394 23.89 18.16 17.31
CA GLN A 394 23.35 19.38 17.91
C GLN A 394 24.13 20.60 17.41
N THR A 395 23.42 21.64 16.97
CA THR A 395 24.07 22.90 16.61
C THR A 395 24.50 23.68 17.85
N TYR A 396 25.67 24.32 17.78
CA TYR A 396 26.08 25.34 18.74
C TYR A 396 25.85 26.76 18.19
N LEU A 397 25.18 26.87 17.05
CA LEU A 397 24.82 28.12 16.36
C LEU A 397 23.30 28.19 16.04
N PRO A 398 22.40 28.04 17.04
CA PRO A 398 20.95 27.99 16.81
C PRO A 398 20.38 29.29 16.22
N ALA A 399 21.08 30.42 16.34
CA ALA A 399 20.70 31.69 15.72
C ALA A 399 20.86 31.69 14.19
N PHE A 400 21.60 30.75 13.62
CA PHE A 400 21.88 30.67 12.17
C PHE A 400 21.25 29.44 11.52
N PHE A 401 20.79 28.47 12.31
CA PHE A 401 20.50 27.15 11.79
C PHE A 401 19.31 26.50 12.47
N ASN A 402 18.36 26.02 11.67
CA ASN A 402 17.19 25.28 12.12
C ASN A 402 17.48 23.77 12.03
N MET A 403 17.36 23.08 13.16
CA MET A 403 17.67 21.65 13.25
C MET A 403 16.61 20.75 12.57
N LYS A 404 15.37 21.21 12.39
CA LYS A 404 14.37 20.48 11.60
C LYS A 404 14.67 20.57 10.11
N PHE A 405 15.06 21.76 9.63
CA PHE A 405 15.53 21.93 8.26
C PHE A 405 16.71 21.00 7.97
N LEU A 406 17.67 20.93 8.89
CA LEU A 406 18.78 19.98 8.80
C LEU A 406 18.30 18.54 8.70
N PHE A 407 17.33 18.14 9.53
CA PHE A 407 16.75 16.81 9.48
C PHE A 407 16.18 16.51 8.10
N HIS A 408 15.37 17.40 7.52
CA HIS A 408 14.79 17.19 6.19
C HIS A 408 15.84 17.13 5.09
N TYR A 409 16.86 18.00 5.13
CA TYR A 409 17.98 17.98 4.20
C TYR A 409 18.75 16.66 4.27
N LEU A 410 19.14 16.24 5.49
CA LEU A 410 19.88 15.01 5.71
C LEU A 410 19.06 13.76 5.39
N ASP A 411 17.75 13.74 5.67
CA ASP A 411 16.90 12.60 5.34
C ASP A 411 16.69 12.46 3.84
N THR A 412 16.59 13.57 3.12
CA THR A 412 16.47 13.58 1.65
C THR A 412 17.71 12.98 0.99
N TYR A 413 18.90 13.36 1.47
CA TYR A 413 20.18 12.96 0.88
C TYR A 413 20.92 11.88 1.67
N LYS A 414 20.24 11.16 2.59
CA LYS A 414 20.86 10.14 3.45
C LYS A 414 21.59 9.04 2.69
N GLN A 415 21.12 8.73 1.47
CA GLN A 415 21.76 7.72 0.62
C GLN A 415 23.19 8.14 0.27
N THR A 416 23.33 9.34 -0.31
CA THR A 416 24.62 9.92 -0.72
C THR A 416 25.50 10.26 0.48
N PHE A 417 24.93 10.89 1.52
CA PHE A 417 25.74 11.36 2.64
C PHE A 417 26.17 10.26 3.61
N PHE A 418 25.37 9.22 3.77
CA PHE A 418 25.58 8.23 4.83
C PHE A 418 25.72 6.82 4.28
N VAL A 419 24.76 6.33 3.50
CA VAL A 419 24.72 4.91 3.08
C VAL A 419 25.94 4.57 2.21
N GLU A 420 26.28 5.42 1.24
CA GLU A 420 27.45 5.21 0.37
C GLU A 420 28.79 5.29 1.12
N LYS A 421 28.82 6.00 2.26
CA LYS A 421 30.00 6.12 3.12
C LYS A 421 30.11 4.99 4.15
N MET A 422 29.09 4.13 4.28
CA MET A 422 29.15 2.99 5.19
C MET A 422 30.14 1.93 4.70
N LYS A 423 30.92 1.35 5.61
CA LYS A 423 31.93 0.33 5.29
C LYS A 423 31.85 -0.84 6.27
N GLY A 424 32.20 -2.03 5.79
CA GLY A 424 32.32 -3.26 6.59
C GLY A 424 31.85 -4.50 5.84
N ALA A 425 32.47 -5.65 6.10
CA ALA A 425 32.09 -6.91 5.47
C ALA A 425 30.87 -7.56 6.17
N ALA A 426 31.00 -7.89 7.46
CA ALA A 426 29.88 -8.41 8.25
C ALA A 426 29.10 -7.27 8.95
N ASN A 427 29.82 -6.33 9.56
CA ASN A 427 29.25 -5.19 10.29
C ASN A 427 29.45 -3.89 9.51
N VAL A 428 28.48 -3.57 8.67
CA VAL A 428 28.47 -2.32 7.91
C VAL A 428 28.15 -1.16 8.85
N SER A 429 29.07 -0.20 8.95
CA SER A 429 28.98 0.91 9.89
C SER A 429 29.39 2.25 9.27
N LEU A 430 28.87 3.33 9.87
CA LEU A 430 29.19 4.71 9.54
C LEU A 430 30.06 5.33 10.63
N LYS A 431 31.13 6.02 10.22
CA LYS A 431 32.00 6.77 11.16
C LYS A 431 31.38 8.13 11.48
N LEU A 432 31.59 8.61 12.71
CA LEU A 432 31.17 9.97 13.09
C LEU A 432 31.85 11.05 12.23
N SER A 433 33.13 10.84 11.86
CA SER A 433 33.83 11.78 10.98
C SER A 433 33.13 11.93 9.62
N SER A 434 32.54 10.86 9.09
CA SER A 434 31.80 10.91 7.83
C SER A 434 30.53 11.76 7.93
N ILE A 435 29.94 11.86 9.13
CA ILE A 435 28.82 12.76 9.43
C ILE A 435 29.33 14.21 9.56
N GLU A 436 30.42 14.43 10.29
CA GLU A 436 31.05 15.76 10.45
C GLU A 436 31.49 16.35 9.11
N GLU A 437 31.93 15.49 8.18
CA GLU A 437 32.34 15.85 6.83
C GLU A 437 31.17 16.11 5.88
N THR A 438 29.90 15.92 6.27
CA THR A 438 28.77 16.19 5.35
C THR A 438 28.72 17.66 4.94
N PRO A 439 28.69 18.00 3.63
CA PRO A 439 28.53 19.37 3.17
C PRO A 439 27.10 19.85 3.43
N ILE A 440 26.95 21.05 3.98
CA ILE A 440 25.68 21.67 4.32
C ILE A 440 25.58 23.02 3.61
N PRO A 441 24.47 23.29 2.89
CA PRO A 441 24.27 24.58 2.24
C PRO A 441 24.04 25.68 3.30
N LEU A 442 24.70 26.81 3.12
CA LEU A 442 24.51 28.00 3.96
C LEU A 442 23.33 28.80 3.44
N ILE A 443 22.17 28.46 3.98
CA ILE A 443 20.90 29.12 3.70
C ILE A 443 20.56 30.02 4.87
N ARG A 444 19.99 31.20 4.61
CA ARG A 444 19.56 32.12 5.66
C ARG A 444 18.53 31.47 6.58
N LYS A 445 18.57 31.81 7.88
CA LYS A 445 17.70 31.18 8.87
C LYS A 445 16.22 31.43 8.57
N GLU A 446 15.87 32.58 8.04
CA GLU A 446 14.49 32.96 7.68
C GLU A 446 13.93 32.03 6.59
N ILE A 447 14.77 31.61 5.64
CA ILE A 447 14.39 30.67 4.57
C ILE A 447 14.22 29.26 5.14
N GLN A 448 15.12 28.84 6.03
CA GLN A 448 14.99 27.56 6.73
C GLN A 448 13.70 27.51 7.54
N ASP A 449 13.39 28.58 8.29
CA ASP A 449 12.17 28.68 9.11
C ASP A 449 10.92 28.74 8.23
N LYS A 450 10.96 29.44 7.08
CA LYS A 450 9.85 29.46 6.13
C LYS A 450 9.61 28.09 5.50
N TYR A 451 10.67 27.36 5.17
CA TYR A 451 10.55 25.98 4.71
C TYR A 451 9.85 25.11 5.76
N GLU A 452 10.23 25.20 7.03
CA GLU A 452 9.59 24.44 8.11
C GLU A 452 8.09 24.77 8.27
N GLU A 453 7.72 26.05 8.17
CA GLU A 453 6.31 26.47 8.16
C GLU A 453 5.53 25.78 7.02
N LEU A 454 6.10 25.79 5.81
CA LEU A 454 5.50 25.15 4.64
C LEU A 454 5.40 23.63 4.80
N ILE A 455 6.44 22.97 5.34
CA ILE A 455 6.42 21.53 5.61
C ILE A 455 5.34 21.18 6.63
N LEU A 456 5.17 21.97 7.69
CA LEU A 456 4.11 21.75 8.67
C LEU A 456 2.71 21.83 8.03
N HIS A 457 2.49 22.76 7.10
CA HIS A 457 1.26 22.81 6.32
C HIS A 457 1.06 21.55 5.46
N LEU A 458 2.12 21.04 4.82
CA LEU A 458 2.06 19.80 4.04
C LEU A 458 1.80 18.56 4.90
N GLU A 459 2.36 18.48 6.10
CA GLU A 459 2.11 17.38 7.03
C GLU A 459 0.66 17.34 7.49
N ASN A 460 0.09 18.50 7.82
CA ASN A 460 -1.33 18.61 8.18
C ASN A 460 -2.25 18.23 7.02
N LEU A 461 -1.92 18.67 5.80
CA LEU A 461 -2.67 18.31 4.60
C LEU A 461 -2.57 16.80 4.32
N GLU A 462 -1.37 16.21 4.45
CA GLU A 462 -1.14 14.78 4.27
C GLU A 462 -1.94 13.96 5.28
N ALA A 463 -2.00 14.39 6.54
CA ALA A 463 -2.81 13.75 7.57
C ALA A 463 -4.31 13.80 7.23
N SER A 464 -4.81 14.95 6.81
CA SER A 464 -6.21 15.13 6.39
C SER A 464 -6.60 14.26 5.19
N VAL A 465 -5.72 14.16 4.19
CA VAL A 465 -5.95 13.28 3.02
C VAL A 465 -5.93 11.80 3.43
N LYS A 466 -5.01 11.38 4.30
CA LYS A 466 -4.96 10.00 4.81
C LYS A 466 -6.18 9.64 5.65
N GLU A 467 -6.67 10.56 6.47
CA GLU A 467 -7.92 10.38 7.20
C GLU A 467 -9.10 10.19 6.24
N SER A 468 -9.16 11.02 5.20
CA SER A 468 -10.19 10.91 4.14
C SER A 468 -10.11 9.57 3.38
N GLN A 469 -8.91 9.04 3.13
CA GLN A 469 -8.74 7.71 2.54
C GLN A 469 -9.29 6.60 3.43
N ASN A 470 -9.00 6.67 4.74
CA ASN A 470 -9.52 5.72 5.71
C ASN A 470 -11.05 5.76 5.78
N TYR A 471 -11.63 6.96 5.82
CA TYR A 471 -13.08 7.14 5.81
C TYR A 471 -13.73 6.61 4.53
N ASN A 472 -13.16 6.90 3.36
CA ASN A 472 -13.66 6.39 2.08
C ASN A 472 -13.63 4.84 2.02
N ALA A 473 -12.55 4.23 2.54
CA ALA A 473 -12.45 2.77 2.63
C ALA A 473 -13.51 2.16 3.57
N GLN A 474 -13.76 2.81 4.72
CA GLN A 474 -14.80 2.38 5.66
C GLN A 474 -16.21 2.53 5.08
N LEU A 475 -16.49 3.63 4.39
CA LEU A 475 -17.78 3.88 3.75
C LEU A 475 -18.09 2.81 2.70
N LEU A 476 -17.13 2.46 1.85
CA LEU A 476 -17.31 1.37 0.88
C LEU A 476 -17.63 0.05 1.57
N GLN A 477 -16.88 -0.29 2.62
CA GLN A 477 -17.14 -1.51 3.38
C GLN A 477 -18.53 -1.50 4.01
N GLN A 478 -18.98 -0.37 4.54
CA GLN A 478 -20.31 -0.22 5.13
C GLN A 478 -21.41 -0.35 4.07
N VAL A 479 -21.29 0.32 2.92
CA VAL A 479 -22.26 0.22 1.82
C VAL A 479 -22.42 -1.23 1.36
N LEU A 480 -21.29 -1.93 1.15
CA LEU A 480 -21.31 -3.35 0.79
C LEU A 480 -21.91 -4.21 1.91
N ARG A 481 -21.64 -3.91 3.19
CA ARG A 481 -22.23 -4.67 4.29
C ARG A 481 -23.75 -4.49 4.37
N GLU A 482 -24.22 -3.25 4.32
CA GLU A 482 -25.65 -2.91 4.40
C GLU A 482 -26.45 -3.53 3.25
N ALA A 483 -25.85 -3.61 2.06
CA ALA A 483 -26.47 -4.25 0.91
C ALA A 483 -26.62 -5.78 1.06
N LEU A 484 -25.83 -6.45 1.90
CA LEU A 484 -26.00 -7.89 2.22
C LEU A 484 -26.99 -8.14 3.35
N GLU A 485 -27.01 -7.30 4.37
CA GLU A 485 -27.89 -7.47 5.54
C GLU A 485 -29.36 -7.16 5.16
N GLY A 486 -29.61 -6.32 4.15
CA GLY A 486 -30.96 -5.99 3.69
C GLY A 486 -31.69 -5.05 4.66
N LYS A 487 -32.58 -4.20 4.11
CA LYS A 487 -33.27 -3.16 4.92
C LYS A 487 -34.30 -3.74 5.92
N GLU A 488 -34.78 -4.96 5.71
CA GLU A 488 -35.81 -5.60 6.55
C GLU A 488 -35.23 -6.17 7.87
N GLU A 489 -34.04 -6.77 7.86
CA GLU A 489 -33.37 -7.26 9.08
C GLU A 489 -33.12 -6.11 10.08
N ARG A 490 -32.86 -4.88 9.58
CA ARG A 490 -32.77 -3.68 10.44
C ARG A 490 -34.10 -3.25 11.05
N LYS A 491 -35.23 -3.40 10.35
CA LYS A 491 -36.53 -3.05 10.94
C LYS A 491 -36.83 -4.01 12.08
N GLU A 492 -36.63 -5.31 11.93
CA GLU A 492 -36.84 -6.25 13.04
C GLU A 492 -35.89 -6.00 14.21
N VAL A 493 -34.60 -5.74 13.97
CA VAL A 493 -33.63 -5.46 15.04
C VAL A 493 -33.89 -4.12 15.73
N LEU A 494 -34.22 -3.04 15.01
CA LEU A 494 -34.56 -1.74 15.61
C LEU A 494 -35.92 -1.76 16.32
N THR A 495 -36.88 -2.56 15.85
CA THR A 495 -38.18 -2.73 16.52
C THR A 495 -38.03 -3.57 17.79
N LEU A 496 -37.19 -4.60 17.79
CA LEU A 496 -36.85 -5.40 18.98
C LEU A 496 -36.10 -4.57 20.05
N VAL A 497 -35.16 -3.72 19.63
CA VAL A 497 -34.44 -2.82 20.56
C VAL A 497 -35.38 -1.74 21.12
N ALA A 498 -36.30 -1.20 20.33
CA ALA A 498 -37.29 -0.23 20.79
C ALA A 498 -38.36 -0.85 21.72
N GLU A 499 -38.75 -2.12 21.50
CA GLU A 499 -39.68 -2.84 22.38
C GLU A 499 -39.06 -3.23 23.74
N ASP A 500 -37.76 -3.52 23.78
CA ASP A 500 -37.03 -3.80 25.03
C ASP A 500 -36.79 -2.51 25.84
N GLU A 501 -36.54 -1.36 25.20
CA GLU A 501 -36.46 -0.06 25.90
C GLU A 501 -37.81 0.40 26.49
N LEU A 502 -38.94 0.08 25.83
CA LEU A 502 -40.28 0.37 26.34
C LEU A 502 -40.69 -0.54 27.52
N LYS A 503 -40.20 -1.79 27.56
CA LYS A 503 -40.41 -2.70 28.70
C LYS A 503 -39.55 -2.33 29.91
N TYR A 504 -38.37 -1.73 29.70
CA TYR A 504 -37.51 -1.27 30.79
C TYR A 504 -38.05 0.00 31.48
N ASN A 505 -38.72 0.89 30.73
CA ASN A 505 -39.30 2.13 31.26
C ASN A 505 -40.71 1.99 31.88
N THR A 506 -41.28 0.78 31.91
CA THR A 506 -42.59 0.50 32.54
C THR A 506 -42.49 -0.32 33.84
N GLN A 507 -41.27 -0.63 34.30
CA GLN A 507 -41.00 -1.35 35.58
C GLN A 507 -40.24 -0.50 36.62
N THR A 508 -40.12 0.80 36.42
CA THR A 508 -39.71 1.80 37.43
C THR A 508 -40.84 2.77 37.65
#